data_AF-A0A2S9XB48-F1
#
_entry.id   AF-A0A2S9XB48-F1
#
_cell.length_a   1.000
_cell.length_b   1.000
_cell.length_c   1.000
_cell.angle_alpha   90.00
_cell.angle_beta   90.00
_cell.angle_gamma   90.00
#
_symmetry.space_group_name_H-M   'P 1'
#
loop_
_entity.id
_entity.type
_entity.pdbx_description
1 polymer ?
#
loop_
_entity_poly.entity_id
_entity_poly.type
_entity_poly.pdbx_seq_one_letter_code
_entity_poly.pdbx_strand_id
1 'polypeptide(L)'
;MSPRARGPSAQAVSPLMLAGLIAALSAATGSARHKPEAPIASGAVVAALIWMILGPVWLVELGLLIDALRSGDLADVALALVVLATTTIVLFPWPIARSLLIPRGQVRLAWAVTRLSFWVWRRDVRGGALIAASWAATRRAQRGVELSSELITWIDRRMAAAPRGAVRWKLGGAGIIAAGLLAEARQDRTQTRRLLSSAAELAEPTRPRRAIALASEWLCAEAIERGAWREVEFLARTAPLETRTTKFLGSVAARLSRVAPVPSDLVLRWQWFAAPHRLATRELLLRALATPATAREASGEARRVRDPVVAEGPPLLVALSLHAQALGLAPSDLRRDEISRLARAWDAALADPSLDQRLAERGAALGAHASLQRPDQLSELVREDLLGLVRGAGLELGQLSEDSELLGRAARQLRGELLDGLEIATGALESRVDSKRELPALDEWAAFLALREQYAEAASLGGLGLRRLAFGTVHGPVCSLAVWLWNDRSERALANAMFRWLLAEAVVVDDAAAVRLQERNVDCGV
;
A
#
# COMPACT_ATOMS: atom_id res chain seq x y z
N MET A 1 -38.18 57.15 31.39
CA MET A 1 -37.45 56.00 31.96
C MET A 1 -38.46 54.89 32.23
N SER A 2 -38.55 53.92 31.33
CA SER A 2 -39.43 52.75 31.49
C SER A 2 -38.57 51.53 31.81
N PRO A 3 -38.93 50.70 32.80
CA PRO A 3 -38.12 49.56 33.20
C PRO A 3 -38.17 48.49 32.09
N ARG A 4 -37.01 48.14 31.54
CA ARG A 4 -36.85 46.97 30.67
C ARG A 4 -37.23 45.74 31.48
N ALA A 5 -38.39 45.16 31.20
CA ALA A 5 -38.80 43.87 31.72
C ALA A 5 -37.77 42.81 31.29
N ARG A 6 -37.07 42.21 32.27
CA ARG A 6 -36.20 41.06 32.04
C ARG A 6 -37.10 39.90 31.60
N GLY A 7 -36.96 39.49 30.33
CA GLY A 7 -37.62 38.30 29.81
C GLY A 7 -37.22 37.04 30.58
N PRO A 8 -38.01 35.96 30.49
CA PRO A 8 -37.79 34.73 31.23
C PRO A 8 -36.38 34.19 30.92
N SER A 9 -35.59 34.03 31.99
CA SER A 9 -34.30 33.37 31.96
C SER A 9 -34.47 31.99 31.33
N ALA A 10 -33.97 31.79 30.12
CA ALA A 10 -33.83 30.47 29.54
C ALA A 10 -33.08 29.61 30.54
N GLN A 11 -33.73 28.57 31.08
CA GLN A 11 -33.07 27.60 31.94
C GLN A 11 -32.02 26.88 31.09
N ALA A 12 -30.79 27.39 31.14
CA ALA A 12 -29.66 26.78 30.47
C ALA A 12 -29.51 25.35 30.99
N VAL A 13 -29.48 24.39 30.07
CA VAL A 13 -29.17 23.00 30.39
C VAL A 13 -27.82 22.98 31.10
N SER A 14 -27.82 22.59 32.37
CA SER A 14 -26.61 22.62 33.20
C SER A 14 -25.50 21.78 32.55
N PRO A 15 -24.26 22.29 32.43
CA PRO A 15 -23.11 21.53 31.93
C PRO A 15 -22.90 20.18 32.65
N LEU A 16 -23.36 20.08 33.90
CA LEU A 16 -23.34 18.86 34.71
C LEU A 16 -24.27 17.77 34.16
N MET A 17 -25.41 18.11 33.57
CA MET A 17 -26.31 17.15 32.91
C MET A 17 -25.64 16.53 31.68
N LEU A 18 -24.94 17.35 30.89
CA LEU A 18 -24.22 16.89 29.70
C LEU A 18 -23.03 15.97 30.08
N ALA A 19 -22.26 16.37 31.10
CA ALA A 19 -21.17 15.56 31.65
C ALA A 19 -21.69 14.23 32.24
N GLY A 20 -22.83 14.26 32.94
CA GLY A 20 -23.50 13.08 33.49
C GLY A 20 -23.98 12.10 32.41
N LEU A 21 -24.53 12.61 31.30
CA LEU A 21 -24.97 11.79 30.17
C LEU A 21 -23.78 11.13 29.46
N ILE A 22 -22.68 11.88 29.25
CA ILE A 22 -21.44 11.35 28.65
C ILE A 22 -20.81 10.28 29.56
N ALA A 23 -20.80 10.51 30.88
CA ALA A 23 -20.28 9.54 31.85
C ALA A 23 -21.16 8.27 31.91
N ALA A 24 -22.48 8.40 31.89
CA ALA A 24 -23.42 7.29 31.90
C ALA A 24 -23.33 6.45 30.61
N LEU A 25 -23.23 7.09 29.44
CA LEU A 25 -23.03 6.40 28.16
C LEU A 25 -21.67 5.69 28.11
N SER A 26 -20.63 6.29 28.70
CA SER A 26 -19.31 5.66 28.81
C SER A 26 -19.34 4.46 29.76
N ALA A 27 -20.07 4.52 30.88
CA ALA A 27 -20.21 3.43 31.83
C ALA A 27 -21.07 2.26 31.28
N ALA A 28 -22.14 2.55 30.53
CA ALA A 28 -23.00 1.55 29.90
C ALA A 28 -22.25 0.68 28.85
N THR A 29 -21.18 1.21 28.26
CA THR A 29 -20.32 0.44 27.34
C THR A 29 -19.27 -0.45 28.03
N GLY A 30 -19.14 -0.38 29.36
CA GLY A 30 -18.08 -1.06 30.12
C GLY A 30 -18.49 -2.33 30.89
N SER A 31 -19.78 -2.68 30.98
CA SER A 31 -20.23 -3.84 31.77
C SER A 31 -20.15 -5.15 30.97
N ALA A 32 -19.03 -5.86 31.10
CA ALA A 32 -18.64 -7.00 30.26
C ALA A 32 -18.97 -8.39 30.85
N ARG A 33 -20.06 -8.56 31.62
CA ARG A 33 -20.33 -9.83 32.33
C ARG A 33 -21.47 -10.70 31.82
N HIS A 34 -22.17 -10.34 30.75
CA HIS A 34 -23.14 -11.24 30.11
C HIS A 34 -22.72 -11.54 28.68
N LYS A 35 -22.92 -12.78 28.23
CA LYS A 35 -22.81 -13.21 26.83
C LYS A 35 -24.16 -12.95 26.15
N PRO A 36 -24.33 -11.95 25.29
CA PRO A 36 -25.40 -11.96 24.32
C PRO A 36 -24.81 -12.27 22.93
N GLU A 37 -25.32 -13.32 22.31
CA GLU A 37 -25.18 -13.64 20.89
C GLU A 37 -26.01 -12.67 20.01
N ALA A 38 -26.04 -11.38 20.35
CA ALA A 38 -26.65 -10.35 19.52
C ALA A 38 -25.54 -9.47 18.92
N PRO A 39 -24.88 -9.90 17.83
CA PRO A 39 -23.85 -9.12 17.19
C PRO A 39 -24.51 -7.99 16.39
N ILE A 40 -23.83 -6.84 16.29
CA ILE A 40 -24.02 -5.75 15.31
C ILE A 40 -24.61 -4.42 15.85
N ALA A 41 -25.34 -4.35 16.96
CA ALA A 41 -26.10 -3.11 17.26
C ALA A 41 -25.41 -2.03 18.14
N SER A 42 -24.40 -2.32 18.96
CA SER A 42 -24.06 -1.38 20.05
C SER A 42 -23.51 -0.01 19.59
N GLY A 43 -22.55 0.04 18.66
CA GLY A 43 -21.93 1.29 18.24
C GLY A 43 -22.83 2.20 17.39
N ALA A 44 -23.65 1.61 16.51
CA ALA A 44 -24.60 2.36 15.68
C ALA A 44 -25.76 2.90 16.52
N VAL A 45 -26.25 2.13 17.50
CA VAL A 45 -27.28 2.57 18.44
C VAL A 45 -26.76 3.70 19.32
N VAL A 46 -25.55 3.58 19.88
CA VAL A 46 -24.95 4.68 20.67
C VAL A 46 -24.77 5.93 19.81
N ALA A 47 -24.26 5.82 18.59
CA ALA A 47 -24.13 6.96 17.69
C ALA A 47 -25.49 7.60 17.33
N ALA A 48 -26.52 6.79 17.09
CA ALA A 48 -27.87 7.27 16.81
C ALA A 48 -28.47 7.98 18.04
N LEU A 49 -28.30 7.43 19.24
CA LEU A 49 -28.72 8.07 20.50
C LEU A 49 -28.01 9.41 20.72
N ILE A 50 -26.69 9.45 20.53
CA ILE A 50 -25.92 10.71 20.61
C ILE A 50 -26.48 11.73 19.63
N TRP A 51 -26.76 11.34 18.39
CA TRP A 51 -27.35 12.23 17.38
C TRP A 51 -28.77 12.69 17.71
N MET A 52 -29.63 11.80 18.21
CA MET A 52 -30.99 12.13 18.60
C MET A 52 -31.05 13.12 19.76
N ILE A 53 -30.06 13.07 20.67
CA ILE A 53 -30.00 13.94 21.83
C ILE A 53 -29.25 15.25 21.50
N LEU A 54 -28.04 15.15 20.96
CA LEU A 54 -27.18 16.31 20.74
C LEU A 54 -27.48 17.03 19.42
N GLY A 55 -28.07 16.37 18.43
CA GLY A 55 -28.42 16.98 17.15
C GLY A 55 -29.38 18.16 17.30
N PRO A 56 -30.53 18.01 17.99
CA PRO A 56 -31.43 19.12 18.28
C PRO A 56 -30.78 20.23 19.10
N VAL A 57 -29.97 19.87 20.11
CA VAL A 57 -29.22 20.84 20.93
C VAL A 57 -28.28 21.67 20.06
N TRP A 58 -27.54 21.03 19.16
CA TRP A 58 -26.65 21.71 18.21
C TRP A 58 -27.39 22.68 17.28
N LEU A 59 -28.59 22.33 16.81
CA LEU A 59 -29.42 23.23 16.00
C LEU A 59 -29.89 24.47 16.79
N VAL A 60 -30.25 24.30 18.06
CA VAL A 60 -30.63 25.42 18.94
C VAL A 60 -29.42 26.33 19.19
N GLU A 61 -28.26 25.75 19.50
CA GLU A 61 -27.02 26.50 19.71
C GLU A 61 -26.60 27.30 18.47
N LEU A 62 -26.80 26.73 17.27
CA LEU A 62 -26.57 27.44 16.01
C LEU A 62 -27.52 28.65 15.86
N GLY A 63 -28.79 28.50 16.27
CA GLY A 63 -29.75 29.61 16.32
C GLY A 63 -29.33 30.71 17.28
N LEU A 64 -28.91 30.34 18.50
CA LEU A 64 -28.41 31.29 19.51
C LEU A 64 -27.17 32.05 19.01
N LEU A 65 -26.26 31.37 18.31
CA LEU A 65 -25.12 32.04 17.69
C LEU A 65 -25.54 33.07 16.63
N ILE A 66 -26.51 32.73 15.78
CA ILE A 66 -27.04 33.64 14.76
C ILE A 66 -27.69 34.87 15.42
N ASP A 67 -28.44 34.68 16.49
CA ASP A 67 -29.10 35.77 17.21
C ASP A 67 -28.09 36.65 17.96
N ALA A 68 -27.06 36.06 18.57
CA ALA A 68 -25.97 36.82 19.20
C ALA A 68 -25.16 37.63 18.16
N LEU A 69 -24.92 37.07 16.97
CA LEU A 69 -24.27 37.82 15.87
C LEU A 69 -25.13 39.00 15.39
N ARG A 70 -26.46 38.89 15.46
CA ARG A 70 -27.39 39.97 15.12
C ARG A 70 -27.48 41.04 16.22
N SER A 71 -27.36 40.67 17.48
CA SER A 71 -27.39 41.61 18.61
C SER A 71 -26.11 42.46 18.69
N GLY A 72 -24.99 41.94 18.16
CA GLY A 72 -23.68 42.60 18.21
C GLY A 72 -22.99 42.49 19.57
N ASP A 73 -23.53 41.69 20.51
CA ASP A 73 -22.89 41.45 21.80
C ASP A 73 -21.78 40.41 21.67
N LEU A 74 -20.53 40.86 21.77
CA LEU A 74 -19.35 40.01 21.64
C LEU A 74 -19.27 38.93 22.73
N ALA A 75 -19.81 39.19 23.94
CA ALA A 75 -19.77 38.21 25.03
C ALA A 75 -20.70 37.03 24.75
N ASP A 76 -21.92 37.32 24.29
CA ASP A 76 -22.89 36.29 23.91
C ASP A 76 -22.41 35.49 22.69
N VAL A 77 -21.80 36.16 21.71
CA VAL A 77 -21.18 35.48 20.55
C VAL A 77 -20.07 34.53 21.00
N ALA A 78 -19.19 34.96 21.90
CA ALA A 78 -18.10 34.14 22.39
C ALA A 78 -18.62 32.90 23.15
N LEU A 79 -19.62 33.08 24.01
CA LEU A 79 -20.24 31.97 24.75
C LEU A 79 -20.93 30.98 23.80
N ALA A 80 -21.74 31.47 22.86
CA ALA A 80 -22.44 30.64 21.88
C ALA A 80 -21.44 29.87 21.00
N LEU A 81 -20.32 30.47 20.61
CA LEU A 81 -19.26 29.79 19.86
C LEU A 81 -18.61 28.65 20.65
N VAL A 82 -18.30 28.85 21.94
CA VAL A 82 -17.68 27.80 22.78
C VAL A 82 -18.62 26.60 22.95
N VAL A 83 -19.90 26.88 23.20
CA VAL A 83 -20.93 25.85 23.36
C VAL A 83 -21.12 25.08 22.05
N LEU A 84 -21.34 25.79 20.94
CA LEU A 84 -21.49 25.20 19.60
C LEU A 84 -20.25 24.42 19.17
N ALA A 85 -19.04 24.92 19.46
CA ALA A 85 -17.80 24.22 19.13
C ALA A 85 -17.70 22.87 19.87
N THR A 86 -18.12 22.84 21.14
CA THR A 86 -18.10 21.64 21.97
C THR A 86 -19.03 20.56 21.42
N THR A 87 -20.28 20.90 21.12
CA THR A 87 -21.25 19.95 20.52
C THR A 87 -20.86 19.55 19.10
N THR A 88 -20.30 20.48 18.31
CA THR A 88 -19.76 20.18 16.96
C THR A 88 -18.65 19.14 17.02
N ILE A 89 -17.76 19.18 18.03
CA ILE A 89 -16.70 18.18 18.21
C ILE A 89 -17.25 16.79 18.47
N VAL A 90 -18.34 16.68 19.23
CA VAL A 90 -18.97 15.40 19.54
C VAL A 90 -19.77 14.85 18.36
N LEU A 91 -20.50 15.70 17.63
CA LEU A 91 -21.34 15.29 16.50
C LEU A 91 -20.55 15.05 15.20
N PHE A 92 -19.51 15.85 14.96
CA PHE A 92 -18.71 15.83 13.73
C PHE A 92 -17.20 15.66 13.98
N PRO A 93 -16.78 14.65 14.77
CA PRO A 93 -15.38 14.47 15.13
C PRO A 93 -14.49 14.23 13.91
N TRP A 94 -14.95 13.44 12.93
CA TRP A 94 -14.15 13.13 11.75
C TRP A 94 -13.91 14.33 10.82
N PRO A 95 -14.93 15.13 10.43
CA PRO A 95 -14.71 16.38 9.70
C PRO A 95 -13.69 17.30 10.39
N ILE A 96 -13.75 17.44 11.71
CA ILE A 96 -12.79 18.26 12.47
C ILE A 96 -11.38 17.67 12.42
N ALA A 97 -11.25 16.37 12.67
CA ALA A 97 -9.96 15.69 12.58
C ALA A 97 -9.36 15.84 11.18
N ARG A 98 -10.14 15.55 10.13
CA ARG A 98 -9.72 15.58 8.74
C ARG A 98 -9.38 16.98 8.22
N SER A 99 -10.16 17.99 8.57
CA SER A 99 -10.01 19.34 7.99
C SER A 99 -9.13 20.26 8.84
N LEU A 100 -9.03 20.04 10.16
CA LEU A 100 -8.34 20.96 11.07
C LEU A 100 -7.12 20.32 11.73
N LEU A 101 -7.23 19.11 12.28
CA LEU A 101 -6.19 18.53 13.13
C LEU A 101 -5.11 17.81 12.33
N ILE A 102 -5.50 16.98 11.36
CA ILE A 102 -4.58 16.24 10.49
C ILE A 102 -3.72 17.18 9.65
N PRO A 103 -4.27 18.18 8.92
CA PRO A 103 -3.45 19.11 8.14
C PRO A 103 -2.49 19.93 9.01
N ARG A 104 -2.89 20.25 10.25
CA ARG A 104 -2.02 20.92 11.23
C ARG A 104 -1.03 19.99 11.93
N GLY A 105 -1.03 18.69 11.64
CA GLY A 105 -0.13 17.71 12.23
C GLY A 105 -0.29 17.51 13.74
N GLN A 106 -1.51 17.72 14.25
CA GLN A 106 -1.84 17.59 15.67
C GLN A 106 -2.15 16.13 16.03
N VAL A 107 -1.10 15.30 16.13
CA VAL A 107 -1.20 13.83 16.25
C VAL A 107 -2.09 13.35 17.41
N ARG A 108 -1.81 13.78 18.64
CA ARG A 108 -2.54 13.32 19.84
C ARG A 108 -4.00 13.75 19.82
N LEU A 109 -4.27 14.98 19.38
CA LEU A 109 -5.63 15.52 19.27
C LEU A 109 -6.40 14.83 18.14
N ALA A 110 -5.79 14.61 16.98
CA ALA A 110 -6.41 13.90 15.86
C ALA A 110 -6.83 12.49 16.28
N TRP A 111 -5.98 11.78 17.02
CA TRP A 111 -6.32 10.49 17.62
C TRP A 111 -7.48 10.60 18.61
N ALA A 112 -7.41 11.53 19.57
CA ALA A 112 -8.42 11.68 20.61
C ALA A 112 -9.81 12.01 20.05
N VAL A 113 -9.90 12.97 19.13
CA VAL A 113 -11.15 13.38 18.49
C VAL A 113 -11.70 12.25 17.60
N THR A 114 -10.84 11.57 16.83
CA THR A 114 -11.30 10.49 15.95
C THR A 114 -11.88 9.29 16.72
N ARG A 115 -11.52 9.10 18.00
CA ARG A 115 -12.16 8.08 18.85
C ARG A 115 -13.65 8.31 19.09
N LEU A 116 -14.16 9.52 18.88
CA LEU A 116 -15.58 9.83 18.95
C LEU A 116 -16.31 9.51 17.62
N SER A 117 -15.57 9.17 16.56
CA SER A 117 -16.10 8.97 15.21
C SER A 117 -16.67 7.56 14.97
N PHE A 118 -17.59 7.12 15.83
CA PHE A 118 -18.21 5.79 15.76
C PHE A 118 -18.88 5.51 14.41
N TRP A 119 -19.52 6.52 13.81
CA TRP A 119 -20.24 6.36 12.54
C TRP A 119 -19.32 6.10 11.34
N VAL A 120 -18.19 6.81 11.28
CA VAL A 120 -17.27 6.78 10.11
C VAL A 120 -16.46 5.50 10.08
N TRP A 121 -15.92 5.10 11.24
CA TRP A 121 -15.01 3.96 11.35
C TRP A 121 -15.71 2.67 11.75
N ARG A 122 -16.99 2.76 12.17
CA ARG A 122 -17.84 1.63 12.56
C ARG A 122 -17.07 0.66 13.45
N ARG A 123 -17.12 -0.64 13.14
CA ARG A 123 -16.54 -1.77 13.88
C ARG A 123 -15.04 -1.63 14.25
N ASP A 124 -14.33 -0.61 13.75
CA ASP A 124 -12.92 -0.34 14.06
C ASP A 124 -12.61 1.15 14.33
N VAL A 125 -13.26 1.73 15.34
CA VAL A 125 -13.01 3.12 15.78
C VAL A 125 -11.55 3.35 16.17
N ARG A 126 -10.93 2.35 16.80
CA ARG A 126 -9.54 2.43 17.25
C ARG A 126 -8.59 2.51 16.06
N GLY A 127 -8.74 1.64 15.06
CA GLY A 127 -7.96 1.69 13.83
C GLY A 127 -8.13 3.02 13.10
N GLY A 128 -9.35 3.56 13.06
CA GLY A 128 -9.61 4.91 12.54
C GLY A 128 -8.84 6.01 13.26
N ALA A 129 -8.80 5.96 14.60
CA ALA A 129 -8.03 6.91 15.40
C ALA A 129 -6.51 6.78 15.17
N LEU A 130 -6.01 5.55 14.99
CA LEU A 130 -4.61 5.31 14.63
C LEU A 130 -4.28 5.88 13.24
N ILE A 131 -5.15 5.69 12.24
CA ILE A 131 -5.00 6.31 10.92
C ILE A 131 -4.91 7.83 11.05
N ALA A 132 -5.80 8.46 11.85
CA ALA A 132 -5.78 9.90 12.03
C ALA A 132 -4.48 10.39 12.68
N ALA A 133 -3.95 9.66 13.68
CA ALA A 133 -2.68 9.97 14.31
C ALA A 133 -1.51 9.84 13.34
N SER A 134 -1.39 8.71 12.64
CA SER A 134 -0.32 8.47 11.67
C SER A 134 -0.39 9.47 10.50
N TRP A 135 -1.58 9.76 9.98
CA TRP A 135 -1.76 10.73 8.91
C TRP A 135 -1.37 12.15 9.35
N ALA A 136 -1.71 12.55 10.58
CA ALA A 136 -1.26 13.81 11.15
C ALA A 136 0.29 13.84 11.30
N ALA A 137 0.91 12.71 11.67
CA ALA A 137 2.37 12.60 11.73
C ALA A 137 2.99 12.77 10.34
N THR A 138 2.43 12.15 9.30
CA THR A 138 2.84 12.35 7.90
C THR A 138 2.76 13.83 7.49
N ARG A 139 1.64 14.52 7.80
CA ARG A 139 1.49 15.96 7.50
C ARG A 139 2.44 16.87 8.28
N ARG A 140 2.90 16.42 9.44
CA ARG A 140 3.93 17.11 10.22
C ARG A 140 5.29 16.94 9.57
N ALA A 141 5.68 15.71 9.23
CA ALA A 141 6.94 15.40 8.54
C ALA A 141 7.04 16.11 7.18
N GLN A 142 5.95 16.13 6.39
CA GLN A 142 5.90 16.85 5.10
C GLN A 142 6.13 18.36 5.20
N ARG A 143 5.96 18.96 6.38
CA ARG A 143 6.27 20.39 6.63
C ARG A 143 7.70 20.60 7.12
N GLY A 144 8.56 19.58 7.04
CA GLY A 144 9.93 19.62 7.52
C GLY A 144 10.06 19.60 9.05
N VAL A 145 8.98 19.33 9.78
CA VAL A 145 9.03 19.24 11.24
C VAL A 145 9.42 17.81 11.62
N GLU A 146 10.61 17.66 12.19
CA GLU A 146 11.10 16.37 12.69
C GLU A 146 10.12 15.76 13.71
N LEU A 147 9.89 14.46 13.58
CA LEU A 147 9.03 13.70 14.49
C LEU A 147 9.84 13.26 15.69
N SER A 148 9.44 13.70 16.89
CA SER A 148 10.11 13.22 18.10
C SER A 148 9.97 11.70 18.24
N SER A 149 11.05 11.04 18.65
CA SER A 149 11.07 9.60 18.94
C SER A 149 9.99 9.20 19.94
N GLU A 150 9.69 10.08 20.90
CA GLU A 150 8.59 9.90 21.85
C GLU A 150 7.21 9.81 21.18
N LEU A 151 6.96 10.62 20.16
CA LEU A 151 5.69 10.65 19.45
C LEU A 151 5.51 9.40 18.60
N ILE A 152 6.58 8.97 17.94
CA ILE A 152 6.61 7.71 17.19
C ILE A 152 6.33 6.53 18.13
N THR A 153 7.08 6.44 19.24
CA THR A 153 6.92 5.39 20.27
C THR A 153 5.53 5.43 20.90
N TRP A 154 4.90 6.61 20.98
CA TRP A 154 3.52 6.74 21.45
C TRP A 154 2.52 6.12 20.46
N ILE A 155 2.70 6.32 19.15
CA ILE A 155 1.86 5.70 18.12
C ILE A 155 2.08 4.18 18.11
N ASP A 156 3.34 3.72 18.12
CA ASP A 156 3.68 2.28 18.11
C ASP A 156 3.07 1.55 19.31
N ARG A 157 3.21 2.10 20.52
CA ARG A 157 2.57 1.53 21.73
C ARG A 157 1.05 1.45 21.59
N ARG A 158 0.42 2.45 20.98
CA ARG A 158 -1.02 2.48 20.73
C ARG A 158 -1.46 1.54 19.63
N MET A 159 -0.57 1.15 18.74
CA MET A 159 -0.81 0.14 17.71
C MET A 159 -0.69 -1.27 18.31
N ALA A 160 0.38 -1.50 19.07
CA ALA A 160 0.67 -2.78 19.74
C ALA A 160 -0.28 -3.13 20.90
N ALA A 161 -0.92 -2.14 21.53
CA ALA A 161 -1.81 -2.41 22.65
C ALA A 161 -2.93 -3.41 22.28
N ALA A 162 -3.27 -4.35 23.16
CA ALA A 162 -4.43 -5.21 22.91
C ALA A 162 -5.73 -4.37 22.92
N PRO A 163 -6.71 -4.63 22.03
CA PRO A 163 -8.02 -4.00 22.15
C PRO A 163 -8.63 -4.35 23.51
N ARG A 164 -9.27 -3.37 24.16
CA ARG A 164 -10.06 -3.63 25.37
C ARG A 164 -11.45 -4.09 24.95
N GLY A 165 -11.87 -5.25 25.42
CA GLY A 165 -13.21 -5.82 25.17
C GLY A 165 -13.22 -6.89 24.07
N ALA A 166 -14.42 -7.40 23.78
CA ALA A 166 -14.66 -8.44 22.77
C ALA A 166 -14.58 -7.89 21.33
N VAL A 167 -13.44 -7.32 20.96
CA VAL A 167 -13.18 -6.96 19.56
C VAL A 167 -12.89 -8.25 18.80
N ARG A 168 -13.58 -8.45 17.67
CA ARG A 168 -13.52 -9.68 16.86
C ARG A 168 -12.13 -9.94 16.26
N TRP A 169 -11.28 -8.92 16.16
CA TRP A 169 -9.89 -9.02 15.70
C TRP A 169 -8.99 -7.98 16.41
N LYS A 170 -7.71 -8.30 16.59
CA LYS A 170 -6.72 -7.41 17.22
C LYS A 170 -6.13 -6.42 16.23
N LEU A 171 -5.60 -6.91 15.11
CA LEU A 171 -5.15 -6.09 13.98
C LEU A 171 -6.07 -6.25 12.77
N GLY A 172 -6.63 -5.15 12.28
CA GLY A 172 -7.43 -5.10 11.05
C GLY A 172 -6.81 -4.19 9.99
N GLY A 173 -7.49 -4.00 8.87
CA GLY A 173 -6.96 -3.21 7.74
C GLY A 173 -6.64 -1.76 8.09
N ALA A 174 -7.38 -1.15 9.02
CA ALA A 174 -7.06 0.19 9.47
C ALA A 174 -5.76 0.26 10.28
N GLY A 175 -5.40 -0.80 11.02
CA GLY A 175 -4.13 -0.90 11.72
C GLY A 175 -2.95 -0.99 10.75
N ILE A 176 -3.06 -1.83 9.72
CA ILE A 176 -2.04 -1.95 8.65
C ILE A 176 -1.85 -0.61 7.92
N ILE A 177 -2.95 0.08 7.63
CA ILE A 177 -2.89 1.39 6.97
C ILE A 177 -2.28 2.47 7.87
N ALA A 178 -2.61 2.46 9.17
CA ALA A 178 -1.97 3.35 10.13
C ALA A 178 -0.45 3.10 10.24
N ALA A 179 -0.02 1.83 10.16
CA ALA A 179 1.40 1.47 10.12
C ALA A 179 2.07 1.97 8.84
N GLY A 180 1.45 1.77 7.67
CA GLY A 180 1.94 2.31 6.40
C GLY A 180 2.10 3.84 6.42
N LEU A 181 1.10 4.57 6.91
CA LEU A 181 1.20 6.04 7.03
C LEU A 181 2.28 6.49 8.03
N LEU A 182 2.56 5.70 9.06
CA LEU A 182 3.64 5.98 10.00
C LEU A 182 5.01 5.72 9.36
N ALA A 183 5.15 4.67 8.55
CA ALA A 183 6.35 4.43 7.74
C ALA A 183 6.61 5.60 6.78
N GLU A 184 5.56 6.15 6.15
CA GLU A 184 5.69 7.35 5.30
C GLU A 184 6.16 8.56 6.11
N ALA A 185 5.67 8.71 7.33
CA ALA A 185 6.11 9.77 8.23
C ALA A 185 7.59 9.64 8.63
N ARG A 186 8.13 8.41 8.60
CA ARG A 186 9.56 8.07 8.76
C ARG A 186 10.35 8.09 7.44
N GLN A 187 9.72 8.48 6.32
CA GLN A 187 10.29 8.48 4.96
C GLN A 187 10.62 7.08 4.41
N ASP A 188 10.07 6.01 4.98
CA ASP A 188 10.17 4.66 4.41
C ASP A 188 9.01 4.41 3.42
N ARG A 189 9.20 4.93 2.20
CA ARG A 189 8.22 4.81 1.12
C ARG A 189 8.02 3.37 0.66
N THR A 190 9.07 2.54 0.70
CA THR A 190 9.00 1.14 0.29
C THR A 190 8.10 0.35 1.24
N GLN A 191 8.33 0.48 2.55
CA GLN A 191 7.48 -0.16 3.55
C GLN A 191 6.05 0.39 3.50
N THR A 192 5.88 1.69 3.27
CA THR A 192 4.55 2.29 3.08
C THR A 192 3.79 1.64 1.94
N ARG A 193 4.41 1.55 0.75
CA ARG A 193 3.79 0.95 -0.44
C ARG A 193 3.40 -0.50 -0.17
N ARG A 194 4.31 -1.29 0.42
CA ARG A 194 4.10 -2.69 0.80
C ARG A 194 2.90 -2.86 1.75
N LEU A 195 2.85 -2.06 2.82
CA LEU A 195 1.76 -2.16 3.81
C LEU A 195 0.42 -1.69 3.24
N LEU A 196 0.39 -0.56 2.53
CA LEU A 196 -0.85 -0.01 1.99
C LEU A 196 -1.45 -0.88 0.88
N SER A 197 -0.63 -1.50 0.02
CA SER A 197 -1.11 -2.44 -1.00
C SER A 197 -1.69 -3.71 -0.37
N SER A 198 -1.04 -4.23 0.67
CA SER A 198 -1.47 -5.46 1.36
C SER A 198 -2.80 -5.33 2.10
N ALA A 199 -3.18 -4.13 2.54
CA ALA A 199 -4.40 -3.92 3.33
C ALA A 199 -5.69 -4.29 2.56
N ALA A 200 -5.67 -4.24 1.24
CA ALA A 200 -6.78 -4.58 0.35
C ALA A 200 -7.14 -6.08 0.37
N GLU A 201 -6.18 -6.92 0.71
CA GLU A 201 -6.25 -8.39 0.65
C GLU A 201 -6.97 -8.99 1.87
N LEU A 202 -7.10 -8.21 2.94
CA LEU A 202 -7.86 -8.62 4.10
C LEU A 202 -9.35 -8.80 3.75
N ALA A 203 -10.03 -9.65 4.54
CA ALA A 203 -11.45 -9.91 4.40
C ALA A 203 -12.28 -8.63 4.49
N GLU A 204 -13.37 -8.53 3.71
CA GLU A 204 -14.24 -7.35 3.69
C GLU A 204 -14.69 -6.85 5.08
N PRO A 205 -15.07 -7.73 6.04
CA PRO A 205 -15.47 -7.30 7.38
C PRO A 205 -14.38 -6.55 8.16
N THR A 206 -13.11 -6.80 7.83
CA THR A 206 -11.93 -6.30 8.55
C THR A 206 -11.27 -5.09 7.89
N ARG A 207 -11.78 -4.66 6.73
CA ARG A 207 -11.25 -3.53 5.96
C ARG A 207 -12.23 -2.34 5.98
N PRO A 208 -12.08 -1.36 6.89
CA PRO A 208 -12.93 -0.19 6.88
C PRO A 208 -12.84 0.53 5.53
N ARG A 209 -13.99 0.78 4.88
CA ARG A 209 -14.03 1.32 3.50
C ARG A 209 -13.24 2.62 3.34
N ARG A 210 -13.27 3.49 4.34
CA ARG A 210 -12.52 4.74 4.37
C ARG A 210 -11.00 4.54 4.48
N ALA A 211 -10.55 3.49 5.18
CA ALA A 211 -9.15 3.14 5.27
C ALA A 211 -8.64 2.71 3.88
N ILE A 212 -9.31 1.74 3.25
CA ILE A 212 -8.90 1.22 1.95
C ILE A 212 -8.91 2.31 0.88
N ALA A 213 -9.94 3.17 0.86
CA ALA A 213 -9.98 4.33 -0.02
C ALA A 213 -8.75 5.23 0.15
N LEU A 214 -8.32 5.50 1.39
CA LEU A 214 -7.13 6.30 1.67
C LEU A 214 -5.85 5.61 1.19
N ALA A 215 -5.72 4.29 1.40
CA ALA A 215 -4.59 3.51 0.93
C ALA A 215 -4.48 3.53 -0.61
N SER A 216 -5.59 3.27 -1.32
CA SER A 216 -5.62 3.31 -2.78
C SER A 216 -5.32 4.71 -3.35
N GLU A 217 -5.84 5.76 -2.72
CA GLU A 217 -5.54 7.15 -3.11
C GLU A 217 -4.05 7.49 -2.91
N TRP A 218 -3.45 7.04 -1.80
CA TRP A 218 -2.03 7.22 -1.54
C TRP A 218 -1.16 6.47 -2.56
N LEU A 219 -1.47 5.20 -2.84
CA LEU A 219 -0.72 4.38 -3.81
C LEU A 219 -0.75 4.99 -5.21
N CYS A 220 -1.93 5.49 -5.64
CA CYS A 220 -2.04 6.20 -6.92
C CYS A 220 -1.21 7.49 -6.91
N ALA A 221 -1.24 8.28 -5.84
CA ALA A 221 -0.47 9.52 -5.75
C ALA A 221 1.05 9.26 -5.79
N GLU A 222 1.53 8.26 -5.07
CA GLU A 222 2.95 7.88 -5.06
C GLU A 222 3.42 7.37 -6.42
N ALA A 223 2.62 6.55 -7.11
CA ALA A 223 2.92 6.10 -8.47
C ALA A 223 2.92 7.27 -9.49
N ILE A 224 2.08 8.30 -9.29
CA ILE A 224 2.12 9.54 -10.08
C ILE A 224 3.42 10.30 -9.86
N GLU A 225 3.90 10.42 -8.61
CA GLU A 225 5.17 11.09 -8.29
C GLU A 225 6.35 10.41 -9.01
N ARG A 226 6.32 9.08 -9.15
CA ARG A 226 7.32 8.31 -9.91
C ARG A 226 7.14 8.36 -11.44
N GLY A 227 6.03 8.91 -11.93
CA GLY A 227 5.69 8.87 -13.35
C GLY A 227 5.25 7.48 -13.85
N ALA A 228 4.90 6.55 -12.96
CA ALA A 228 4.52 5.18 -13.28
C ALA A 228 3.04 5.08 -13.72
N TRP A 229 2.68 5.73 -14.83
CA TRP A 229 1.29 5.85 -15.28
C TRP A 229 0.56 4.52 -15.50
N ARG A 230 1.26 3.47 -15.97
CA ARG A 230 0.65 2.14 -16.10
C ARG A 230 0.26 1.55 -14.75
N GLU A 231 1.09 1.75 -13.74
CA GLU A 231 0.82 1.31 -12.37
C GLU A 231 -0.38 2.08 -11.78
N VAL A 232 -0.48 3.40 -12.02
CA VAL A 232 -1.63 4.21 -11.58
C VAL A 232 -2.93 3.71 -12.20
N GLU A 233 -2.93 3.38 -13.49
CA GLU A 233 -4.09 2.83 -14.18
C GLU A 233 -4.50 1.48 -13.60
N PHE A 234 -3.53 0.57 -13.41
CA PHE A 234 -3.76 -0.74 -12.81
C PHE A 234 -4.33 -0.60 -11.39
N LEU A 235 -3.69 0.20 -10.53
CA LEU A 235 -4.11 0.43 -9.15
C LEU A 235 -5.52 1.05 -9.09
N ALA A 236 -5.84 2.00 -9.96
CA ALA A 236 -7.15 2.64 -9.98
C ALA A 236 -8.27 1.69 -10.43
N ARG A 237 -8.00 0.80 -11.40
CA ARG A 237 -8.98 -0.18 -11.92
C ARG A 237 -9.17 -1.37 -10.99
N THR A 238 -8.11 -1.80 -10.31
CA THR A 238 -8.14 -2.96 -9.41
C THR A 238 -8.42 -2.57 -7.95
N ALA A 239 -8.57 -1.27 -7.67
CA ALA A 239 -8.89 -0.79 -6.33
C ALA A 239 -10.16 -1.48 -5.80
N PRO A 240 -10.13 -2.08 -4.60
CA PRO A 240 -11.31 -2.72 -4.02
C PRO A 240 -12.48 -1.75 -3.80
N LEU A 241 -12.17 -0.46 -3.74
CA LEU A 241 -13.15 0.62 -3.60
C LEU A 241 -12.82 1.74 -4.57
N GLU A 242 -13.69 1.92 -5.55
CA GLU A 242 -13.64 3.08 -6.42
C GLU A 242 -13.99 4.35 -5.64
N THR A 243 -13.06 5.30 -5.59
CA THR A 243 -13.33 6.67 -5.16
C THR A 243 -13.40 7.58 -6.39
N ARG A 244 -14.01 8.76 -6.23
CA ARG A 244 -14.02 9.76 -7.32
C ARG A 244 -12.60 10.18 -7.69
N THR A 245 -11.69 10.20 -6.71
CA THR A 245 -10.26 10.47 -6.91
C THR A 245 -9.61 9.36 -7.73
N THR A 246 -9.70 8.09 -7.31
CA THR A 246 -9.04 6.99 -8.03
C THR A 246 -9.60 6.82 -9.44
N LYS A 247 -10.91 7.00 -9.64
CA LYS A 247 -11.53 6.98 -10.97
C LYS A 247 -10.98 8.07 -11.91
N PHE A 248 -10.83 9.29 -11.39
CA PHE A 248 -10.22 10.39 -12.13
C PHE A 248 -8.74 10.10 -12.45
N LEU A 249 -7.96 9.68 -11.45
CA LEU A 249 -6.54 9.38 -11.63
C LEU A 249 -6.31 8.22 -12.62
N GLY A 250 -7.12 7.16 -12.55
CA GLY A 250 -7.07 6.05 -13.51
C GLY A 250 -7.38 6.48 -14.94
N SER A 251 -8.31 7.43 -15.13
CA SER A 251 -8.63 7.98 -16.45
C SER A 251 -7.50 8.87 -16.99
N VAL A 252 -6.89 9.71 -16.14
CA VAL A 252 -5.68 10.47 -16.49
C VAL A 252 -4.56 9.52 -16.88
N ALA A 253 -4.32 8.48 -16.09
CA ALA A 253 -3.29 7.49 -16.32
C ALA A 253 -3.52 6.71 -17.63
N ALA A 254 -4.75 6.27 -17.91
CA ALA A 254 -5.13 5.64 -19.18
C ALA A 254 -4.88 6.56 -20.38
N ARG A 255 -5.18 7.86 -20.25
CA ARG A 255 -4.92 8.86 -21.29
C ARG A 255 -3.42 9.06 -21.56
N LEU A 256 -2.61 9.19 -20.51
CA LEU A 256 -1.16 9.44 -20.61
C LEU A 256 -0.39 8.19 -21.06
N SER A 257 -0.79 7.00 -20.61
CA SER A 257 -0.18 5.72 -21.02
C SER A 257 -0.76 5.15 -22.32
N ARG A 258 -1.84 5.75 -22.84
CA ARG A 258 -2.62 5.31 -24.01
C ARG A 258 -3.16 3.88 -23.89
N VAL A 259 -3.45 3.44 -22.66
CA VAL A 259 -4.07 2.14 -22.38
C VAL A 259 -5.59 2.26 -22.56
N ALA A 260 -6.18 1.36 -23.34
CA ALA A 260 -7.62 1.37 -23.61
C ALA A 260 -8.46 0.96 -22.38
N PRO A 261 -9.70 1.45 -22.23
CA PRO A 261 -10.32 2.54 -23.01
C PRO A 261 -9.71 3.92 -22.68
N VAL A 262 -9.39 4.69 -23.72
CA VAL A 262 -8.90 6.06 -23.58
C VAL A 262 -10.09 7.00 -23.34
N PRO A 263 -10.15 7.72 -22.21
CA PRO A 263 -11.29 8.57 -21.87
C PRO A 263 -11.33 9.81 -22.78
N SER A 264 -12.55 10.27 -23.10
CA SER A 264 -12.75 11.54 -23.82
C SER A 264 -12.51 12.75 -22.92
N ASP A 265 -12.28 13.91 -23.53
CA ASP A 265 -12.00 15.16 -22.83
C ASP A 265 -13.15 15.58 -21.90
N LEU A 266 -14.40 15.34 -22.33
CA LEU A 266 -15.59 15.60 -21.53
C LEU A 266 -15.63 14.72 -20.28
N VAL A 267 -15.31 13.43 -20.42
CA VAL A 267 -15.27 12.47 -19.30
C VAL A 267 -14.20 12.89 -18.29
N LEU A 268 -13.01 13.27 -18.76
CA LEU A 268 -11.92 13.75 -17.88
C LEU A 268 -12.33 15.01 -17.10
N ARG A 269 -12.94 16.00 -17.76
CA ARG A 269 -13.41 17.23 -17.11
C ARG A 269 -14.50 16.95 -16.07
N TRP A 270 -15.46 16.07 -16.38
CA TRP A 270 -16.52 15.69 -15.45
C TRP A 270 -15.98 14.96 -14.22
N GLN A 271 -15.11 13.98 -14.42
CA GLN A 271 -14.50 13.24 -13.32
C GLN A 271 -13.62 14.14 -12.45
N TRP A 272 -12.86 15.06 -13.04
CA TRP A 272 -12.11 16.08 -12.29
C TRP A 272 -13.04 16.97 -11.46
N PHE A 273 -14.16 17.42 -12.04
CA PHE A 273 -15.12 18.26 -11.32
C PHE A 273 -15.71 17.52 -10.10
N ALA A 274 -15.99 16.23 -10.24
CA ALA A 274 -16.54 15.38 -9.19
C ALA A 274 -15.50 14.95 -8.12
N ALA A 275 -14.22 14.91 -8.48
CA ALA A 275 -13.13 14.54 -7.58
C ALA A 275 -12.83 15.65 -6.55
N PRO A 276 -12.42 15.28 -5.32
CA PRO A 276 -11.94 16.25 -4.33
C PRO A 276 -10.58 16.84 -4.74
N HIS A 277 -10.17 17.93 -4.08
CA HIS A 277 -8.85 18.55 -4.27
C HIS A 277 -8.53 19.00 -5.71
N ARG A 278 -9.54 19.53 -6.42
CA ARG A 278 -9.47 19.96 -7.82
C ARG A 278 -8.27 20.85 -8.17
N LEU A 279 -7.89 21.76 -7.26
CA LEU A 279 -6.76 22.64 -7.46
C LEU A 279 -5.44 21.88 -7.54
N ALA A 280 -5.24 20.87 -6.67
CA ALA A 280 -4.02 20.07 -6.64
C ALA A 280 -3.90 19.13 -7.85
N THR A 281 -5.02 18.76 -8.47
CA THR A 281 -5.07 17.84 -9.61
C THR A 281 -5.27 18.55 -10.96
N ARG A 282 -5.30 19.88 -10.98
CA ARG A 282 -5.52 20.68 -12.20
C ARG A 282 -4.43 20.43 -13.25
N GLU A 283 -3.17 20.44 -12.86
CA GLU A 283 -2.05 20.21 -13.79
C GLU A 283 -2.10 18.81 -14.43
N LEU A 284 -2.54 17.81 -13.67
CA LEU A 284 -2.74 16.46 -14.19
C LEU A 284 -3.82 16.41 -15.27
N LEU A 285 -4.92 17.15 -15.07
CA LEU A 285 -5.98 17.28 -16.07
C LEU A 285 -5.44 17.97 -17.33
N LEU A 286 -4.73 19.09 -17.20
CA LEU A 286 -4.19 19.84 -18.34
C LEU A 286 -3.23 18.98 -19.16
N ARG A 287 -2.33 18.24 -18.49
CA ARG A 287 -1.40 17.29 -19.13
C ARG A 287 -2.15 16.18 -19.88
N ALA A 288 -3.22 15.63 -19.30
CA ALA A 288 -4.04 14.60 -19.93
C ALA A 288 -4.79 15.13 -21.17
N LEU A 289 -5.37 16.33 -21.09
CA LEU A 289 -6.07 16.97 -22.20
C LEU A 289 -5.14 17.34 -23.36
N ALA A 290 -3.87 17.67 -23.08
CA ALA A 290 -2.85 17.91 -24.10
C ALA A 290 -2.45 16.63 -24.86
N THR A 291 -2.72 15.44 -24.32
CA THR A 291 -2.46 14.17 -25.00
C THR A 291 -3.67 13.82 -25.87
N PRO A 292 -3.52 13.45 -27.16
CA PRO A 292 -4.65 13.16 -28.05
C PRO A 292 -5.46 11.94 -27.59
N ALA A 293 -6.78 11.96 -27.87
CA ALA A 293 -7.74 10.92 -27.47
C ALA A 293 -7.66 9.66 -28.34
N THR A 294 -7.15 9.78 -29.57
CA THR A 294 -7.17 8.75 -30.59
C THR A 294 -5.88 7.95 -30.57
N ALA A 295 -5.96 6.66 -30.23
CA ALA A 295 -4.82 5.74 -30.23
C ALA A 295 -4.22 5.48 -31.64
N ARG A 296 -4.90 5.92 -32.71
CA ARG A 296 -4.70 5.44 -34.08
C ARG A 296 -3.51 6.07 -34.84
N GLU A 297 -2.94 7.17 -34.37
CA GLU A 297 -1.89 7.90 -35.13
C GLU A 297 -0.46 7.66 -34.61
N ALA A 298 -0.27 7.23 -33.36
CA ALA A 298 1.07 7.20 -32.77
C ALA A 298 1.78 5.83 -32.80
N SER A 299 1.06 4.73 -33.00
CA SER A 299 1.66 3.39 -33.06
C SER A 299 2.52 3.16 -34.32
N GLY A 300 2.29 3.94 -35.38
CA GLY A 300 3.06 3.85 -36.63
C GLY A 300 4.37 4.65 -36.62
N GLU A 301 4.47 5.72 -35.83
CA GLU A 301 5.52 6.72 -36.01
C GLU A 301 6.52 6.80 -34.85
N ALA A 302 6.08 6.56 -33.60
CA ALA A 302 6.97 6.57 -32.43
C ALA A 302 7.72 5.23 -32.20
N ARG A 303 7.35 4.16 -32.93
CA ARG A 303 7.93 2.82 -32.77
C ARG A 303 8.70 2.35 -34.00
N ARG A 304 9.26 3.28 -34.78
CA ARG A 304 10.47 2.99 -35.54
C ARG A 304 11.65 3.09 -34.57
N VAL A 305 11.78 2.07 -33.71
CA VAL A 305 13.10 1.74 -33.16
C VAL A 305 13.99 1.62 -34.38
N ARG A 306 14.96 2.53 -34.54
CA ARG A 306 15.98 2.38 -35.58
C ARG A 306 16.49 0.96 -35.44
N ASP A 307 16.38 0.17 -36.51
CA ASP A 307 17.04 -1.13 -36.54
C ASP A 307 18.48 -0.89 -36.06
N PRO A 308 18.92 -1.58 -35.00
CA PRO A 308 20.25 -1.36 -34.47
C PRO A 308 21.22 -1.55 -35.62
N VAL A 309 22.03 -0.53 -35.89
CA VAL A 309 23.17 -0.69 -36.79
C VAL A 309 24.09 -1.66 -36.05
N VAL A 310 23.95 -2.94 -36.35
CA VAL A 310 24.84 -3.97 -35.85
C VAL A 310 26.21 -3.59 -36.38
N ALA A 311 27.11 -3.19 -35.48
CA ALA A 311 28.47 -2.86 -35.87
C ALA A 311 29.06 -4.11 -36.51
N GLU A 312 29.44 -4.04 -37.78
CA GLU A 312 30.27 -5.07 -38.40
C GLU A 312 31.66 -4.98 -37.77
N GLY A 313 32.13 -6.06 -37.14
CA GLY A 313 33.41 -6.02 -36.44
C GLY A 313 33.75 -7.32 -35.69
N PRO A 314 34.88 -7.33 -34.95
CA PRO A 314 35.28 -8.46 -34.13
C PRO A 314 34.19 -8.85 -33.12
N PRO A 315 34.03 -10.15 -32.78
CA PRO A 315 32.95 -10.63 -31.91
C PRO A 315 32.79 -9.85 -30.59
N LEU A 316 33.91 -9.51 -29.94
CA LEU A 316 33.92 -8.72 -28.71
C LEU A 316 33.30 -7.32 -28.89
N LEU A 317 33.57 -6.64 -30.01
CA LEU A 317 33.03 -5.30 -30.27
C LEU A 317 31.51 -5.35 -30.48
N VAL A 318 31.03 -6.38 -31.17
CA VAL A 318 29.59 -6.64 -31.37
C VAL A 318 28.91 -6.85 -30.02
N ALA A 319 29.48 -7.73 -29.18
CA ALA A 319 28.95 -8.04 -27.85
C ALA A 319 28.87 -6.80 -26.95
N LEU A 320 29.96 -6.02 -26.87
CA LEU A 320 30.01 -4.78 -26.10
C LEU A 320 29.01 -3.73 -26.59
N SER A 321 28.85 -3.59 -27.91
CA SER A 321 27.91 -2.62 -28.50
C SER A 321 26.46 -2.98 -28.18
N LEU A 322 26.10 -4.26 -28.31
CA LEU A 322 24.77 -4.76 -27.92
C LEU A 322 24.54 -4.64 -26.41
N HIS A 323 25.59 -4.89 -25.60
CA HIS A 323 25.50 -4.77 -24.14
C HIS A 323 25.21 -3.32 -23.74
N ALA A 324 25.98 -2.36 -24.28
CA ALA A 324 25.77 -0.94 -24.03
C ALA A 324 24.38 -0.47 -24.50
N GLN A 325 23.90 -0.99 -25.62
CA GLN A 325 22.53 -0.72 -26.09
C GLN A 325 21.49 -1.25 -25.10
N ALA A 326 21.64 -2.48 -24.60
CA ALA A 326 20.72 -3.06 -23.63
C ALA A 326 20.67 -2.26 -22.33
N LEU A 327 21.82 -1.80 -21.84
CA LEU A 327 21.90 -0.92 -20.65
C LEU A 327 21.28 0.47 -20.88
N GLY A 328 21.23 0.94 -22.12
CA GLY A 328 20.57 2.20 -22.49
C GLY A 328 19.05 2.12 -22.60
N LEU A 329 18.48 0.91 -22.63
CA LEU A 329 17.03 0.68 -22.69
C LEU A 329 16.43 0.64 -21.29
N ALA A 330 15.16 1.10 -21.17
CA ALA A 330 14.42 0.85 -19.94
C ALA A 330 14.19 -0.67 -19.79
N PRO A 331 14.26 -1.24 -18.58
CA PRO A 331 14.11 -2.69 -18.40
C PRO A 331 12.79 -3.24 -18.98
N SER A 332 11.70 -2.47 -18.89
CA SER A 332 10.40 -2.85 -19.45
C SER A 332 10.33 -2.89 -20.98
N ASP A 333 11.32 -2.31 -21.68
CA ASP A 333 11.39 -2.26 -23.13
C ASP A 333 12.27 -3.38 -23.71
N LEU A 334 13.11 -4.00 -22.88
CA LEU A 334 13.96 -5.13 -23.26
C LEU A 334 13.12 -6.36 -23.59
N ARG A 335 13.37 -6.93 -24.76
CA ARG A 335 12.69 -8.13 -25.24
C ARG A 335 13.59 -9.36 -25.15
N ARG A 336 12.95 -10.52 -25.12
CA ARG A 336 13.63 -11.82 -25.20
C ARG A 336 14.63 -11.90 -26.35
N ASP A 337 14.21 -11.57 -27.56
CA ASP A 337 15.08 -11.68 -28.74
C ASP A 337 16.34 -10.80 -28.65
N GLU A 338 16.25 -9.66 -27.98
CA GLU A 338 17.38 -8.74 -27.77
C GLU A 338 18.37 -9.32 -26.76
N ILE A 339 17.87 -9.89 -25.65
CA ILE A 339 18.72 -10.57 -24.66
C ILE A 339 19.35 -11.84 -25.25
N SER A 340 18.58 -12.64 -25.99
CA SER A 340 19.10 -13.83 -26.67
C SER A 340 20.17 -13.46 -27.72
N ARG A 341 19.98 -12.36 -28.45
CA ARG A 341 20.99 -11.85 -29.40
C ARG A 341 22.25 -11.37 -28.68
N LEU A 342 22.10 -10.63 -27.57
CA LEU A 342 23.21 -10.19 -26.73
C LEU A 342 23.99 -11.39 -26.18
N ALA A 343 23.31 -12.39 -25.63
CA ALA A 343 23.94 -13.58 -25.07
C ALA A 343 24.71 -14.38 -26.13
N ARG A 344 24.15 -14.57 -27.33
CA ARG A 344 24.86 -15.21 -28.45
C ARG A 344 26.09 -14.43 -28.89
N ALA A 345 26.03 -13.09 -28.90
CA ALA A 345 27.19 -12.27 -29.21
C ALA A 345 28.30 -12.44 -28.16
N TRP A 346 27.93 -12.56 -26.88
CA TRP A 346 28.88 -12.87 -25.81
C TRP A 346 29.43 -14.29 -25.88
N ASP A 347 28.62 -15.31 -26.19
CA ASP A 347 29.12 -16.67 -26.44
C ASP A 347 30.18 -16.65 -27.55
N ALA A 348 29.91 -15.96 -28.66
CA ALA A 348 30.86 -15.81 -29.77
C ALA A 348 32.13 -15.04 -29.36
N ALA A 349 31.99 -14.01 -28.53
CA ALA A 349 33.13 -13.24 -28.03
C ALA A 349 34.00 -14.05 -27.06
N LEU A 350 33.39 -14.82 -26.15
CA LEU A 350 34.08 -15.66 -25.18
C LEU A 350 34.72 -16.90 -25.83
N ALA A 351 34.18 -17.38 -26.95
CA ALA A 351 34.77 -18.46 -27.74
C ALA A 351 35.91 -18.00 -28.67
N ASP A 352 36.14 -16.70 -28.85
CA ASP A 352 37.20 -16.15 -29.70
C ASP A 352 38.57 -16.34 -29.02
N PRO A 353 39.50 -17.16 -29.59
CA PRO A 353 40.80 -17.40 -28.98
C PRO A 353 41.67 -16.14 -28.85
N SER A 354 41.37 -15.09 -29.62
CA SER A 354 42.09 -13.82 -29.53
C SER A 354 41.67 -12.96 -28.33
N LEU A 355 40.59 -13.32 -27.64
CA LEU A 355 40.09 -12.59 -26.47
C LEU A 355 41.13 -12.55 -25.35
N ASP A 356 41.74 -13.70 -25.01
CA ASP A 356 42.71 -13.79 -23.92
C ASP A 356 43.91 -12.87 -24.15
N GLN A 357 44.44 -12.86 -25.38
CA GLN A 357 45.52 -11.96 -25.76
C GLN A 357 45.11 -10.49 -25.60
N ARG A 358 43.91 -10.11 -26.07
CA ARG A 358 43.41 -8.73 -25.95
C ARG A 358 43.19 -8.32 -24.51
N LEU A 359 42.66 -9.21 -23.66
CA LEU A 359 42.47 -8.95 -22.24
C LEU A 359 43.82 -8.78 -21.53
N ALA A 360 44.83 -9.58 -21.88
CA ALA A 360 46.18 -9.45 -21.34
C ALA A 360 46.85 -8.14 -21.77
N GLU A 361 46.78 -7.79 -23.05
CA GLU A 361 47.30 -6.52 -23.58
C GLU A 361 46.61 -5.32 -22.93
N ARG A 362 45.27 -5.36 -22.81
CA ARG A 362 44.50 -4.28 -22.17
C ARG A 362 44.77 -4.20 -20.67
N GLY A 363 44.86 -5.34 -20.00
CA GLY A 363 45.23 -5.42 -18.59
C GLY A 363 46.61 -4.83 -18.33
N ALA A 364 47.60 -5.18 -19.14
CA ALA A 364 48.94 -4.61 -19.07
C ALA A 364 48.92 -3.09 -19.32
N ALA A 365 48.18 -2.62 -20.31
CA ALA A 365 48.02 -1.19 -20.59
C ALA A 365 47.34 -0.41 -19.45
N LEU A 366 46.46 -1.06 -18.68
CA LEU A 366 45.80 -0.51 -17.50
C LEU A 366 46.59 -0.73 -16.19
N GLY A 367 47.77 -1.35 -16.25
CA GLY A 367 48.61 -1.64 -15.08
C GLY A 367 48.10 -2.78 -14.19
N ALA A 368 47.19 -3.63 -14.69
CA ALA A 368 46.68 -4.78 -13.96
C ALA A 368 47.76 -5.89 -13.87
N HIS A 369 47.97 -6.43 -12.67
CA HIS A 369 48.87 -7.57 -12.46
C HIS A 369 48.34 -8.84 -13.15
N ALA A 370 49.26 -9.65 -13.69
CA ALA A 370 48.95 -10.90 -14.39
C ALA A 370 48.14 -11.90 -13.55
N SER A 371 48.26 -11.86 -12.21
CA SER A 371 47.50 -12.71 -11.29
C SER A 371 46.01 -12.39 -11.23
N LEU A 372 45.60 -11.21 -11.70
CA LEU A 372 44.21 -10.74 -11.75
C LEU A 372 43.55 -10.98 -13.13
N GLN A 373 44.32 -11.44 -14.12
CA GLN A 373 43.83 -11.66 -15.47
C GLN A 373 43.27 -13.09 -15.58
N ARG A 374 42.05 -13.30 -15.07
CA ARG A 374 41.32 -14.57 -15.21
C ARG A 374 40.22 -14.42 -16.25
N PRO A 375 40.32 -15.04 -17.43
CA PRO A 375 39.29 -14.92 -18.47
C PRO A 375 37.92 -15.39 -17.98
N ASP A 376 37.87 -16.37 -17.08
CA ASP A 376 36.64 -16.82 -16.42
C ASP A 376 35.91 -15.68 -15.70
N GLN A 377 36.63 -14.71 -15.14
CA GLN A 377 36.03 -13.58 -14.43
C GLN A 377 35.20 -12.69 -15.37
N LEU A 378 35.60 -12.52 -16.63
CA LEU A 378 34.78 -11.79 -17.59
C LEU A 378 33.48 -12.53 -17.87
N SER A 379 33.54 -13.85 -18.04
CA SER A 379 32.33 -14.66 -18.26
C SER A 379 31.35 -14.57 -17.08
N GLU A 380 31.88 -14.52 -15.86
CA GLU A 380 31.12 -14.34 -14.62
C GLU A 380 30.44 -12.96 -14.55
N LEU A 381 31.19 -11.89 -14.84
CA LEU A 381 30.63 -10.52 -14.86
C LEU A 381 29.53 -10.37 -15.92
N VAL A 382 29.77 -10.88 -17.13
CA VAL A 382 28.76 -10.85 -18.20
C VAL A 382 27.53 -11.66 -17.80
N ARG A 383 27.71 -12.80 -17.13
CA ARG A 383 26.61 -13.60 -16.61
C ARG A 383 25.79 -12.84 -15.56
N GLU A 384 26.44 -12.19 -14.60
CA GLU A 384 25.78 -11.34 -13.61
C GLU A 384 25.00 -10.19 -14.24
N ASP A 385 25.58 -9.52 -15.24
CA ASP A 385 24.90 -8.44 -15.98
C ASP A 385 23.69 -8.96 -16.76
N LEU A 386 23.84 -10.10 -17.47
CA LEU A 386 22.72 -10.75 -18.17
C LEU A 386 21.60 -11.14 -17.21
N LEU A 387 21.94 -11.62 -16.01
CA LEU A 387 20.97 -11.89 -14.95
C LEU A 387 20.26 -10.63 -14.48
N GLY A 388 20.99 -9.54 -14.29
CA GLY A 388 20.44 -8.23 -13.97
C GLY A 388 19.44 -7.74 -15.02
N LEU A 389 19.79 -7.87 -16.30
CA LEU A 389 18.93 -7.52 -17.43
C LEU A 389 17.68 -8.39 -17.50
N VAL A 390 17.82 -9.72 -17.36
CA VAL A 390 16.69 -10.68 -17.35
C VAL A 390 15.72 -10.39 -16.21
N ARG A 391 16.25 -10.20 -14.99
CA ARG A 391 15.46 -9.87 -13.78
C ARG A 391 14.77 -8.52 -13.94
N GLY A 392 15.48 -7.50 -14.42
CA GLY A 392 14.92 -6.17 -14.64
C GLY A 392 13.82 -6.15 -15.71
N ALA A 393 13.97 -6.94 -16.76
CA ALA A 393 12.98 -7.09 -17.82
C ALA A 393 11.81 -8.02 -17.44
N GLY A 394 11.94 -8.79 -16.36
CA GLY A 394 10.93 -9.74 -15.91
C GLY A 394 10.71 -10.88 -16.92
N LEU A 395 11.77 -11.33 -17.60
CA LEU A 395 11.66 -12.39 -18.60
C LEU A 395 11.62 -13.79 -17.94
N GLU A 396 10.78 -14.66 -18.49
CA GLU A 396 10.66 -16.04 -18.01
C GLU A 396 11.90 -16.88 -18.35
N LEU A 397 12.54 -17.46 -17.34
CA LEU A 397 13.77 -18.26 -17.44
C LEU A 397 13.62 -19.49 -18.33
N GLY A 398 12.45 -20.14 -18.31
CA GLY A 398 12.19 -21.32 -19.12
C GLY A 398 12.24 -21.06 -20.63
N GLN A 399 12.10 -19.80 -21.04
CA GLN A 399 12.17 -19.40 -22.44
C GLN A 399 13.60 -19.06 -22.88
N LEU A 400 14.54 -18.84 -21.96
CA LEU A 400 15.85 -18.27 -22.28
C LEU A 400 16.95 -19.34 -22.45
N SER A 401 16.75 -20.55 -21.93
CA SER A 401 17.83 -21.54 -21.79
C SER A 401 18.32 -22.17 -23.10
N GLU A 402 17.53 -22.11 -24.18
CA GLU A 402 17.87 -22.77 -25.45
C GLU A 402 18.65 -21.88 -26.42
N ASP A 403 18.72 -20.57 -26.14
CA ASP A 403 19.24 -19.57 -27.08
C ASP A 403 20.76 -19.39 -27.04
N SER A 404 21.40 -19.71 -25.92
CA SER A 404 22.82 -19.45 -25.61
C SER A 404 23.27 -20.29 -24.42
N GLU A 405 24.53 -20.76 -24.44
CA GLU A 405 25.08 -21.53 -23.32
C GLU A 405 25.27 -20.65 -22.07
N LEU A 406 25.82 -19.45 -22.25
CA LEU A 406 25.99 -18.48 -21.16
C LEU A 406 24.63 -18.12 -20.54
N LEU A 407 23.61 -17.86 -21.36
CA LEU A 407 22.26 -17.56 -20.88
C LEU A 407 21.61 -18.76 -20.18
N GLY A 408 21.82 -19.97 -20.67
CA GLY A 408 21.35 -21.20 -20.01
C GLY A 408 22.02 -21.44 -18.65
N ARG A 409 23.31 -21.14 -18.52
CA ARG A 409 24.02 -21.17 -17.22
C ARG A 409 23.50 -20.09 -16.27
N ALA A 410 23.34 -18.86 -16.77
CA ALA A 410 22.74 -17.74 -16.03
C ALA A 410 21.36 -18.13 -15.48
N ALA A 411 20.45 -18.60 -16.34
CA ALA A 411 19.10 -18.97 -15.96
C ALA A 411 19.05 -20.08 -14.90
N ARG A 412 19.95 -21.08 -14.98
CA ARG A 412 20.08 -22.13 -13.96
C ARG A 412 20.57 -21.59 -12.61
N GLN A 413 21.57 -20.69 -12.63
CA GLN A 413 22.06 -20.04 -11.43
C GLN A 413 20.96 -19.24 -10.73
N LEU A 414 20.28 -18.34 -11.47
CA LEU A 414 19.21 -17.53 -10.90
C LEU A 414 18.04 -18.38 -10.38
N ARG A 415 17.71 -19.48 -11.07
CA ARG A 415 16.73 -20.44 -10.56
C ARG A 415 17.17 -21.05 -9.21
N GLY A 416 18.44 -21.41 -9.07
CA GLY A 416 19.01 -21.89 -7.81
C GLY A 416 18.92 -20.84 -6.72
N GLU A 417 19.41 -19.62 -6.99
CA GLU A 417 19.37 -18.50 -6.04
C GLU A 417 17.96 -18.17 -5.53
N LEU A 418 16.95 -18.20 -6.43
CA LEU A 418 15.56 -17.95 -6.08
C LEU A 418 14.99 -19.05 -5.17
N LEU A 419 15.30 -20.32 -5.43
CA LEU A 419 14.84 -21.44 -4.61
C LEU A 419 15.57 -21.49 -3.26
N ASP A 420 16.90 -21.35 -3.25
CA ASP A 420 17.71 -21.33 -2.04
C ASP A 420 17.28 -20.19 -1.11
N GLY A 421 17.06 -18.99 -1.68
CA GLY A 421 16.57 -17.84 -0.93
C GLY A 421 15.19 -18.08 -0.31
N LEU A 422 14.28 -18.72 -1.05
CA LEU A 422 12.97 -19.11 -0.54
C LEU A 422 13.07 -20.16 0.57
N GLU A 423 13.87 -21.21 0.38
CA GLU A 423 14.07 -22.27 1.38
C GLU A 423 14.63 -21.72 2.70
N ILE A 424 15.61 -20.82 2.62
CA ILE A 424 16.16 -20.12 3.79
C ILE A 424 15.07 -19.31 4.50
N ALA A 425 14.28 -18.53 3.76
CA ALA A 425 13.22 -17.70 4.32
C ALA A 425 12.09 -18.55 4.95
N THR A 426 11.68 -19.64 4.31
CA THR A 426 10.68 -20.56 4.84
C THR A 426 11.17 -21.35 6.05
N GLY A 427 12.43 -21.81 6.04
CA GLY A 427 13.02 -22.52 7.18
C GLY A 427 13.16 -21.62 8.41
N ALA A 428 13.53 -20.35 8.21
CA ALA A 428 13.55 -19.36 9.28
C ALA A 428 12.13 -19.09 9.84
N LEU A 429 11.11 -19.05 8.98
CA LEU A 429 9.73 -18.90 9.40
C LEU A 429 9.23 -20.12 10.18
N GLU A 430 9.43 -21.32 9.66
CA GLU A 430 9.01 -22.59 10.27
C GLU A 430 9.65 -22.77 11.65
N SER A 431 10.98 -22.64 11.75
CA SER A 431 11.71 -22.72 13.02
C SER A 431 11.17 -21.75 14.08
N ARG A 432 10.75 -20.55 13.65
CA ARG A 432 10.18 -19.53 14.55
C ARG A 432 8.77 -19.90 15.01
N VAL A 433 7.92 -20.39 14.11
CA VAL A 433 6.56 -20.83 14.43
C VAL A 433 6.59 -22.05 15.37
N ASP A 434 7.46 -23.02 15.10
CA ASP A 434 7.64 -24.22 15.93
C ASP A 434 8.15 -23.87 17.33
N SER A 435 9.08 -22.92 17.43
CA SER A 435 9.55 -22.39 18.72
C SER A 435 8.58 -21.42 19.38
N LYS A 436 7.39 -21.18 18.78
CA LYS A 436 6.35 -20.25 19.23
C LYS A 436 6.89 -18.86 19.57
N ARG A 437 7.90 -18.39 18.84
CA ARG A 437 8.50 -17.08 19.07
C ARG A 437 7.62 -15.99 18.44
N GLU A 438 6.82 -15.38 19.30
CA GLU A 438 5.88 -14.31 18.93
C GLU A 438 6.58 -13.04 18.45
N LEU A 439 6.15 -12.52 17.29
CA LEU A 439 6.40 -11.15 16.87
C LEU A 439 5.14 -10.30 17.07
N PRO A 440 5.26 -8.97 17.20
CA PRO A 440 4.11 -8.08 17.05
C PRO A 440 3.32 -8.38 15.77
N ALA A 441 1.99 -8.26 15.79
CA ALA A 441 1.14 -8.68 14.67
C ALA A 441 1.49 -8.01 13.32
N LEU A 442 1.97 -6.76 13.35
CA LEU A 442 2.44 -6.07 12.14
C LEU A 442 3.76 -6.63 11.61
N ASP A 443 4.64 -7.08 12.50
CA ASP A 443 5.92 -7.68 12.12
C ASP A 443 5.70 -9.09 11.57
N GLU A 444 4.73 -9.84 12.11
CA GLU A 444 4.25 -11.09 11.51
C GLU A 444 3.74 -10.87 10.08
N TRP A 445 2.93 -9.83 9.89
CA TRP A 445 2.41 -9.48 8.58
C TRP A 445 3.52 -9.06 7.62
N ALA A 446 4.46 -8.22 8.08
CA ALA A 446 5.60 -7.78 7.28
C ALA A 446 6.51 -8.94 6.87
N ALA A 447 6.77 -9.90 7.78
CA ALA A 447 7.54 -11.10 7.49
C ALA A 447 6.85 -11.97 6.42
N PHE A 448 5.54 -12.16 6.53
CA PHE A 448 4.75 -12.85 5.51
C PHE A 448 4.80 -12.14 4.14
N LEU A 449 4.65 -10.82 4.11
CA LEU A 449 4.74 -10.05 2.86
C LEU A 449 6.11 -10.15 2.21
N ALA A 450 7.19 -10.13 2.99
CA ALA A 450 8.55 -10.29 2.47
C ALA A 450 8.75 -11.68 1.83
N LEU A 451 8.31 -12.75 2.50
CA LEU A 451 8.33 -14.10 1.94
C LEU A 451 7.50 -14.21 0.65
N ARG A 452 6.31 -13.58 0.64
CA ARG A 452 5.44 -13.57 -0.52
C ARG A 452 6.05 -12.81 -1.71
N GLU A 453 6.74 -11.71 -1.48
CA GLU A 453 7.43 -10.97 -2.54
C GLU A 453 8.54 -11.82 -3.17
N GLN A 454 9.33 -12.54 -2.37
CA GLN A 454 10.33 -13.50 -2.87
C GLN A 454 9.66 -14.63 -3.68
N TYR A 455 8.51 -15.14 -3.20
CA TYR A 455 7.75 -16.14 -3.92
C TYR A 455 7.21 -15.61 -5.26
N ALA A 456 6.68 -14.38 -5.27
CA ALA A 456 6.13 -13.75 -6.47
C ALA A 456 7.23 -13.50 -7.52
N GLU A 457 8.44 -13.13 -7.09
CA GLU A 457 9.60 -13.01 -7.96
C GLU A 457 10.01 -14.38 -8.55
N ALA A 458 10.09 -15.43 -7.74
CA ALA A 458 10.38 -16.77 -8.24
C ALA A 458 9.30 -17.27 -9.21
N ALA A 459 8.03 -17.01 -8.92
CA ALA A 459 6.91 -17.40 -9.75
C ALA A 459 6.86 -16.63 -11.09
N SER A 460 7.19 -15.33 -11.09
CA SER A 460 7.19 -14.52 -12.30
C SER A 460 8.37 -14.85 -13.22
N LEU A 461 9.56 -15.05 -12.66
CA LEU A 461 10.76 -15.35 -13.44
C LEU A 461 10.81 -16.81 -13.88
N GLY A 462 10.43 -17.77 -13.04
CA GLY A 462 10.54 -19.19 -13.40
C GLY A 462 9.32 -19.80 -14.09
N GLY A 463 8.26 -19.02 -14.31
CA GLY A 463 7.01 -19.49 -14.88
C GLY A 463 6.31 -20.56 -14.03
N LEU A 464 5.36 -21.29 -14.63
CA LEU A 464 4.52 -22.25 -13.91
C LEU A 464 5.32 -23.40 -13.27
N GLY A 465 6.38 -23.86 -13.93
CA GLY A 465 7.22 -24.95 -13.43
C GLY A 465 7.92 -24.60 -12.11
N LEU A 466 8.54 -23.41 -12.05
CA LEU A 466 9.18 -22.95 -10.81
C LEU A 466 8.14 -22.57 -9.76
N ARG A 467 7.02 -21.96 -10.17
CA ARG A 467 5.92 -21.62 -9.26
C ARG A 467 5.40 -22.84 -8.49
N ARG A 468 5.24 -23.99 -9.16
CA ARG A 468 4.86 -25.27 -8.52
C ARG A 468 5.87 -25.71 -7.45
N LEU A 469 7.17 -25.65 -7.76
CA LEU A 469 8.23 -26.01 -6.81
C LEU A 469 8.24 -25.05 -5.61
N ALA A 470 8.25 -23.75 -5.88
CA ALA A 470 8.22 -22.70 -4.85
C ALA A 470 6.98 -22.81 -3.96
N PHE A 471 5.82 -23.16 -4.52
CA PHE A 471 4.60 -23.33 -3.74
C PHE A 471 4.70 -24.51 -2.76
N GLY A 472 5.30 -25.63 -3.20
CA GLY A 472 5.58 -26.77 -2.31
C GLY A 472 6.42 -26.37 -1.10
N THR A 473 7.43 -25.51 -1.29
CA THR A 473 8.29 -24.97 -0.22
C THR A 473 7.54 -24.02 0.72
N VAL A 474 6.67 -23.15 0.20
CA VAL A 474 6.03 -22.07 0.98
C VAL A 474 4.71 -22.49 1.65
N HIS A 475 3.94 -23.41 1.04
CA HIS A 475 2.58 -23.73 1.50
C HIS A 475 2.53 -24.20 2.95
N GLY A 476 3.38 -25.18 3.33
CA GLY A 476 3.42 -25.73 4.68
C GLY A 476 3.70 -24.68 5.75
N PRO A 477 4.87 -24.01 5.71
CA PRO A 477 5.26 -22.99 6.69
C PRO A 477 4.26 -21.82 6.82
N VAL A 478 3.72 -21.32 5.70
CA VAL A 478 2.71 -20.24 5.75
C VAL A 478 1.38 -20.74 6.31
N CYS A 479 0.96 -21.96 5.97
CA CYS A 479 -0.26 -22.55 6.54
C CYS A 479 -0.12 -22.73 8.06
N SER A 480 1.05 -23.22 8.54
CA SER A 480 1.35 -23.35 9.97
C SER A 480 1.33 -21.99 10.68
N LEU A 481 1.95 -20.96 10.09
CA LEU A 481 1.87 -19.58 10.60
C LEU A 481 0.41 -19.12 10.72
N ALA A 482 -0.38 -19.28 9.65
CA ALA A 482 -1.76 -18.83 9.62
C ALA A 482 -2.63 -19.55 10.68
N VAL A 483 -2.46 -20.86 10.84
CA VAL A 483 -3.14 -21.66 11.88
C VAL A 483 -2.74 -21.20 13.27
N TRP A 484 -1.46 -20.93 13.52
CA TRP A 484 -0.97 -20.43 14.81
C TRP A 484 -1.52 -19.02 15.13
N LEU A 485 -1.50 -18.11 14.15
CA LEU A 485 -2.10 -16.78 14.26
C LEU A 485 -3.60 -16.87 14.57
N TRP A 486 -4.31 -17.81 13.93
CA TRP A 486 -5.74 -18.01 14.10
C TRP A 486 -6.10 -18.59 15.48
N ASN A 487 -5.52 -19.73 15.85
CA ASN A 487 -5.90 -20.49 17.04
C ASN A 487 -5.32 -19.89 18.32
N ASP A 488 -4.01 -19.64 18.35
CA ASP A 488 -3.31 -19.27 19.58
C ASP A 488 -3.32 -17.76 19.80
N ARG A 489 -3.17 -16.98 18.73
CA ARG A 489 -3.01 -15.51 18.83
C ARG A 489 -4.30 -14.72 18.60
N SER A 490 -5.34 -15.37 18.07
CA SER A 490 -6.60 -14.73 17.67
C SER A 490 -6.43 -13.58 16.64
N GLU A 491 -5.38 -13.63 15.83
CA GLU A 491 -5.11 -12.69 14.73
C GLU A 491 -5.84 -13.14 13.45
N ARG A 492 -7.16 -13.35 13.57
CA ARG A 492 -8.01 -13.99 12.56
C ARG A 492 -7.99 -13.28 11.20
N ALA A 493 -7.90 -11.95 11.19
CA ALA A 493 -7.87 -11.17 9.96
C ALA A 493 -6.62 -11.47 9.12
N LEU A 494 -5.45 -11.56 9.76
CA LEU A 494 -4.18 -11.85 9.08
C LEU A 494 -4.15 -13.31 8.60
N ALA A 495 -4.51 -14.24 9.48
CA ALA A 495 -4.57 -15.66 9.15
C ALA A 495 -5.50 -15.94 7.96
N ASN A 496 -6.70 -15.35 7.95
CA ASN A 496 -7.64 -15.51 6.83
C ASN A 496 -7.13 -14.91 5.52
N ALA A 497 -6.37 -13.82 5.56
CA ALA A 497 -5.72 -13.27 4.37
C ALA A 497 -4.63 -14.21 3.83
N MET A 498 -3.84 -14.83 4.72
CA MET A 498 -2.86 -15.86 4.34
C MET A 498 -3.53 -17.09 3.73
N PHE A 499 -4.64 -17.58 4.31
CA PHE A 499 -5.41 -18.70 3.74
C PHE A 499 -5.98 -18.38 2.36
N ARG A 500 -6.51 -17.16 2.14
CA ARG A 500 -6.98 -16.74 0.81
C ARG A 500 -5.84 -16.68 -0.21
N TRP A 501 -4.68 -16.17 0.19
CA TRP A 501 -3.51 -16.16 -0.68
C TRP A 501 -3.07 -17.57 -1.04
N LEU A 502 -2.94 -18.47 -0.05
CA LEU A 502 -2.62 -19.88 -0.29
C LEU A 502 -3.63 -20.57 -1.20
N LEU A 503 -4.94 -20.29 -1.03
CA LEU A 503 -5.99 -20.83 -1.88
C LEU A 503 -5.83 -20.35 -3.33
N ALA A 504 -5.62 -19.05 -3.54
CA ALA A 504 -5.42 -18.50 -4.89
C ALA A 504 -4.19 -19.13 -5.57
N GLU A 505 -3.09 -19.29 -4.84
CA GLU A 505 -1.89 -19.94 -5.36
C GLU A 505 -2.10 -21.43 -5.66
N ALA A 506 -2.76 -22.18 -4.76
CA ALA A 506 -3.09 -23.59 -4.96
C ALA A 506 -3.90 -23.82 -6.24
N VAL A 507 -4.86 -22.93 -6.53
CA VAL A 507 -5.64 -22.96 -7.79
C VAL A 507 -4.75 -22.74 -9.00
N VAL A 508 -3.81 -21.80 -8.94
CA VAL A 508 -2.93 -21.50 -10.09
C VAL A 508 -1.94 -22.64 -10.35
N VAL A 509 -1.42 -23.30 -9.31
CA VAL A 509 -0.47 -24.40 -9.48
C VAL A 509 -1.14 -25.76 -9.74
N ASP A 510 -2.48 -25.82 -9.64
CA ASP A 510 -3.31 -27.01 -9.79
C ASP A 510 -3.08 -28.08 -8.70
N ASP A 511 -2.92 -27.65 -7.43
CA ASP A 511 -2.81 -28.54 -6.27
C ASP A 511 -4.19 -28.78 -5.62
N ALA A 512 -4.88 -29.82 -6.07
CA ALA A 512 -6.23 -30.14 -5.61
C ALA A 512 -6.32 -30.44 -4.09
N ALA A 513 -5.25 -30.93 -3.46
CA ALA A 513 -5.26 -31.21 -2.03
C ALA A 513 -5.16 -29.92 -1.22
N ALA A 514 -4.26 -29.02 -1.61
CA ALA A 514 -4.14 -27.69 -1.02
C ALA A 514 -5.42 -26.87 -1.22
N VAL A 515 -6.03 -26.89 -2.40
CA VAL A 515 -7.31 -26.20 -2.67
C VAL A 515 -8.39 -26.61 -1.65
N ARG A 516 -8.67 -27.92 -1.51
CA ARG A 516 -9.68 -28.42 -0.57
C ARG A 516 -9.38 -28.05 0.88
N LEU A 517 -8.10 -28.04 1.28
CA LEU A 517 -7.71 -27.64 2.62
C LEU A 517 -7.98 -26.15 2.85
N GLN A 518 -7.54 -25.29 1.92
CA GLN A 518 -7.64 -23.85 2.10
C GLN A 518 -9.06 -23.32 1.92
N GLU A 519 -9.92 -23.97 1.11
CA GLU A 519 -11.37 -23.66 1.07
C GLU A 519 -11.99 -23.76 2.46
N ARG A 520 -11.75 -24.87 3.18
CA ARG A 520 -12.25 -25.04 4.56
C ARG A 520 -11.70 -23.98 5.51
N ASN A 521 -10.42 -23.62 5.38
CA ASN A 521 -9.80 -22.60 6.23
C ASN A 521 -10.34 -21.19 5.95
N VAL A 522 -10.64 -20.88 4.69
CA VAL A 522 -11.25 -19.60 4.29
C VAL A 522 -12.70 -19.52 4.78
N ASP A 523 -13.45 -20.62 4.70
CA ASP A 523 -14.85 -20.73 5.12
C ASP A 523 -15.07 -20.54 6.63
N CYS A 524 -14.04 -20.80 7.45
CA CYS A 524 -14.05 -20.44 8.88
C CYS A 524 -14.27 -18.93 9.12
N GLY A 525 -14.08 -18.08 8.09
CA GLY A 525 -14.42 -16.66 8.10
C GLY A 525 -13.43 -15.80 8.88
N VAL A 526 -13.85 -14.61 9.34
CA VAL A 526 -13.15 -13.75 10.32
C VAL A 526 -14.16 -13.18 11.27
#